data_AF-A0A174QVT2-F1
#
_entry.id   AF-A0A174QVT2-F1
#
_cell.length_a   1.000
_cell.length_b   1.000
_cell.length_c   1.000
_cell.angle_alpha   90.00
_cell.angle_beta   90.00
_cell.angle_gamma   90.00
#
_symmetry.space_group_name_H-M   'P 1'
#
loop_
_entity.id
_entity.type
_entity.pdbx_description
1 polymer ?
#
loop_
_entity_poly.entity_id
_entity_poly.type
_entity_poly.pdbx_seq_one_letter_code
_entity_poly.pdbx_strand_id
1 'polypeptide(L)'
;MFIKAVTVPTPRRIKRYLKDKCTKERILVYALISGGIIIISLEDIKLKGLPILSLLYLGFSYEVIEHTDNEILNSIYRDINYNYVHNFLDY
;
A
#
# COMPACT_ATOMS: atom_id res chain seq x y z
N MET A 1 -26.87 -18.77 -28.10
CA MET A 1 -25.54 -18.15 -27.93
C MET A 1 -25.75 -16.68 -27.56
N PHE A 2 -25.62 -16.34 -26.27
CA PHE A 2 -25.79 -14.97 -25.79
C PHE A 2 -24.45 -14.25 -25.89
N ILE A 3 -24.28 -13.41 -26.92
CA ILE A 3 -23.15 -12.49 -26.99
C ILE A 3 -23.40 -11.42 -25.93
N LYS A 4 -22.82 -11.61 -24.75
CA LYS A 4 -22.88 -10.63 -23.66
C LYS A 4 -22.00 -9.45 -24.07
N ALA A 5 -22.62 -8.35 -24.50
CA ALA A 5 -21.92 -7.11 -24.77
C ALA A 5 -21.33 -6.60 -23.45
N VAL A 6 -20.05 -6.89 -23.21
CA VAL A 6 -19.29 -6.26 -22.13
C VAL A 6 -19.13 -4.80 -22.54
N THR A 7 -19.96 -3.92 -22.00
CA THR A 7 -19.81 -2.48 -22.18
C THR A 7 -18.51 -2.06 -21.51
N VAL A 8 -17.42 -2.05 -22.28
CA VAL A 8 -16.13 -1.56 -21.81
C VAL A 8 -16.28 -0.07 -21.54
N PRO A 9 -15.94 0.42 -20.33
CA PRO A 9 -16.02 1.84 -20.04
C PRO A 9 -15.16 2.62 -21.05
N THR A 10 -15.67 3.74 -21.53
CA THR A 10 -14.98 4.57 -22.52
C THR A 10 -13.57 4.95 -22.02
N PRO A 11 -12.56 5.04 -22.91
CA PRO A 11 -11.18 5.36 -22.52
C PRO A 11 -11.06 6.63 -21.67
N ARG A 12 -11.94 7.63 -21.92
CA ARG A 12 -12.04 8.85 -21.11
C ARG A 12 -12.49 8.59 -19.66
N ARG A 13 -13.43 7.67 -19.45
CA ARG A 13 -13.89 7.27 -18.10
C ARG A 13 -12.79 6.52 -17.34
N ILE A 14 -12.09 5.61 -18.02
CA ILE A 14 -10.95 4.88 -17.42
C ILE A 14 -9.84 5.86 -17.03
N LYS A 15 -9.46 6.78 -17.92
CA LYS A 15 -8.42 7.79 -17.63
C LYS A 15 -8.79 8.67 -16.44
N ARG A 16 -10.05 9.08 -16.33
CA ARG A 16 -10.52 9.91 -15.20
C ARG A 16 -10.51 9.14 -13.89
N TYR A 17 -10.99 7.90 -13.90
CA TYR A 17 -10.95 7.00 -12.74
C TYR A 17 -9.52 6.71 -12.28
N LEU A 18 -8.61 6.44 -13.22
CA LEU A 18 -7.19 6.26 -12.91
C LEU A 18 -6.58 7.55 -12.36
N LYS A 19 -6.90 8.72 -12.91
CA LYS A 19 -6.34 9.99 -12.40
C LYS A 19 -6.80 10.31 -10.96
N ASP A 20 -8.00 9.87 -10.61
CA ASP A 20 -8.58 10.04 -9.27
C ASP A 20 -7.98 9.07 -8.26
N LYS A 21 -7.75 7.81 -8.67
CA LYS A 21 -7.18 6.75 -7.82
C LYS A 21 -5.66 6.74 -7.77
N CYS A 22 -4.97 7.28 -8.77
CA CYS A 22 -3.52 7.17 -8.94
C CYS A 22 -2.85 8.49 -8.54
N THR A 23 -2.78 8.74 -7.22
CA THR A 23 -2.05 9.87 -6.67
C THR A 23 -0.55 9.68 -6.86
N LYS A 24 0.21 10.78 -6.86
CA LYS A 24 1.68 10.75 -7.09
C LYS A 24 2.39 9.88 -6.05
N GLU A 25 1.93 9.93 -4.80
CA GLU A 25 2.49 9.18 -3.69
C GLU A 25 2.27 7.68 -3.86
N ARG A 26 1.05 7.25 -4.22
CA ARG A 26 0.73 5.85 -4.52
C ARG A 26 1.57 5.27 -5.63
N ILE A 27 1.75 6.03 -6.71
CA ILE A 27 2.60 5.62 -7.85
C ILE A 27 4.03 5.40 -7.38
N LEU A 28 4.56 6.31 -6.56
CA LEU A 28 5.92 6.21 -6.04
C LEU A 28 6.08 4.99 -5.12
N VAL A 29 5.15 4.79 -4.19
CA VAL A 29 5.15 3.64 -3.25
C VAL A 29 5.11 2.32 -4.02
N TYR A 30 4.18 2.16 -4.95
CA TYR A 30 4.09 0.93 -5.74
C TYR A 30 5.28 0.74 -6.68
N ALA A 31 5.83 1.80 -7.26
CA ALA A 31 7.04 1.72 -8.07
C ALA A 31 8.25 1.26 -7.23
N LEU A 32 8.38 1.74 -6.00
CA LEU A 32 9.46 1.34 -5.09
C LEU A 32 9.33 -0.12 -4.66
N ILE A 33 8.12 -0.56 -4.31
CA ILE A 33 7.83 -1.95 -3.92
C ILE A 33 8.09 -2.91 -5.08
N SER A 34 7.50 -2.62 -6.25
CA SER A 34 7.68 -3.46 -7.44
C SER A 34 9.13 -3.49 -7.91
N GLY A 35 9.83 -2.35 -7.90
CA GLY A 35 11.25 -2.27 -8.20
C GLY A 35 12.09 -3.12 -7.23
N GLY A 36 11.84 -3.00 -5.92
CA GLY A 36 12.50 -3.81 -4.90
C GLY A 36 12.28 -5.31 -5.07
N ILE A 37 11.04 -5.72 -5.35
CA ILE A 37 10.70 -7.14 -5.62
C ILE A 37 11.45 -7.65 -6.85
N ILE A 38 11.53 -6.86 -7.93
CA ILE A 38 12.25 -7.26 -9.14
C ILE A 38 13.74 -7.45 -8.85
N ILE A 39 14.38 -6.50 -8.16
CA ILE A 39 15.80 -6.59 -7.80
C ILE A 39 16.06 -7.85 -6.98
N ILE A 40 15.28 -8.07 -5.92
CA ILE A 40 15.41 -9.25 -5.05
C ILE A 40 15.19 -10.54 -5.85
N SER A 41 14.24 -10.54 -6.79
CA SER A 41 13.93 -11.72 -7.60
C SER A 41 15.09 -12.10 -8.53
N LEU A 42 15.83 -11.11 -9.03
CA LEU A 42 16.99 -11.30 -9.92
C LEU A 42 18.24 -11.78 -9.19
N GLU A 43 18.40 -11.48 -7.89
CA GLU A 43 19.57 -11.89 -7.11
C GLU A 43 19.42 -13.30 -6.53
N ASP A 44 20.44 -14.16 -6.59
CA ASP A 44 20.42 -15.53 -6.04
C ASP A 44 20.69 -15.60 -4.53
N ILE A 45 19.81 -14.97 -3.75
CA ILE A 45 19.80 -15.03 -2.29
C ILE A 45 18.99 -16.25 -1.81
N LYS A 46 19.48 -16.98 -0.81
CA LYS A 46 18.64 -17.97 -0.08
C LYS A 46 17.58 -17.22 0.74
N LEU A 47 16.32 -17.63 0.69
CA LEU A 47 15.17 -17.00 1.37
C LEU A 47 14.67 -15.67 0.76
N LYS A 48 14.74 -15.48 -0.57
CA LYS A 48 14.15 -14.31 -1.28
C LYS A 48 12.66 -14.05 -0.94
N GLY A 49 11.94 -15.11 -0.55
CA GLY A 49 10.53 -15.01 -0.18
C GLY A 49 10.27 -14.09 1.02
N LEU A 50 11.16 -14.04 2.01
CA LEU A 50 10.99 -13.19 3.19
C LEU A 50 10.96 -11.69 2.84
N PRO A 51 12.00 -11.11 2.18
CA PRO A 51 11.98 -9.70 1.84
C PRO A 51 10.89 -9.34 0.82
N ILE A 52 10.53 -10.25 -0.10
CA ILE A 52 9.39 -10.05 -1.01
C ILE A 52 8.07 -9.97 -0.24
N LEU A 53 7.84 -10.89 0.72
CA LEU A 53 6.64 -10.89 1.54
C LEU A 53 6.57 -9.63 2.41
N SER A 54 7.70 -9.19 2.98
CA SER A 54 7.77 -7.93 3.74
C SER A 54 7.44 -6.70 2.88
N LEU A 55 7.93 -6.65 1.64
CA LEU A 55 7.61 -5.56 0.71
C LEU A 55 6.12 -5.56 0.32
N LEU A 56 5.53 -6.74 0.10
CA LEU A 56 4.11 -6.87 -0.14
C LEU A 56 3.28 -6.45 1.08
N TYR A 57 3.70 -6.86 2.28
CA TYR A 57 3.06 -6.46 3.53
C TYR A 57 3.07 -4.93 3.68
N LEU A 58 4.20 -4.27 3.43
CA LEU A 58 4.30 -2.81 3.47
C LEU A 58 3.32 -2.13 2.48
N GLY A 59 3.21 -2.66 1.26
CA GLY A 59 2.23 -2.17 0.28
C GLY A 59 0.78 -2.32 0.75
N PHE A 60 0.46 -3.46 1.37
CA PHE A 60 -0.87 -3.71 1.92
C PHE A 60 -1.17 -2.81 3.13
N SER A 61 -0.21 -2.66 4.05
CA SER A 61 -0.35 -1.76 5.20
C SER A 61 -0.54 -0.31 4.78
N TYR A 62 0.20 0.15 3.76
CA TYR A 62 0.01 1.49 3.20
C TYR A 62 -1.41 1.68 2.68
N GLU A 63 -1.95 0.71 1.93
CA GLU A 63 -3.31 0.77 1.40
C GLU A 63 -4.37 0.83 2.50
N VAL A 64 -4.18 0.03 3.56
CA VAL A 64 -5.06 0.02 4.73
C VAL A 64 -5.02 1.36 5.44
N ILE A 65 -3.83 1.93 5.67
CA ILE A 65 -3.67 3.24 6.32
C ILE A 65 -4.33 4.34 5.49
N GLU A 66 -4.13 4.36 4.18
CA GLU A 66 -4.69 5.38 3.28
C GLU A 66 -6.24 5.32 3.23
N HIS A 67 -6.83 4.13 3.39
CA HIS A 67 -8.28 3.95 3.42
C HIS A 67 -8.90 3.98 4.83
N THR A 68 -8.08 4.09 5.88
CA THR A 68 -8.57 4.20 7.25
C THR A 68 -8.95 5.65 7.54
N ASP A 69 -10.08 5.85 8.23
CA ASP A 69 -10.51 7.18 8.63
C ASP A 69 -9.46 7.88 9.51
N ASN A 70 -9.20 9.15 9.21
CA ASN A 70 -8.20 9.96 9.91
C ASN A 70 -8.45 10.04 11.42
N GLU A 71 -9.70 9.96 11.87
CA GLU A 71 -10.04 9.97 13.30
C GLU A 71 -9.55 8.72 14.02
N ILE A 72 -9.75 7.55 13.40
CA ILE A 72 -9.27 6.26 13.90
C ILE A 72 -7.74 6.22 13.85
N LEU A 73 -7.16 6.73 12.77
CA LEU A 73 -5.70 6.78 12.63
C LEU A 73 -5.07 7.67 13.72
N ASN A 74 -5.67 8.84 13.97
CA ASN A 74 -5.21 9.76 15.01
C ASN A 74 -5.40 9.22 16.43
N SER A 75 -6.46 8.45 16.70
CA SER A 75 -6.62 7.79 18.00
C SER A 75 -5.54 6.73 18.23
N ILE A 76 -5.26 5.91 17.21
CA ILE A 76 -4.18 4.91 17.28
C ILE A 76 -2.83 5.59 17.52
N TYR A 77 -2.51 6.66 16.79
CA TYR A 77 -1.26 7.39 17.00
C TYR A 77 -1.16 8.02 18.41
N ARG A 78 -2.25 8.56 18.94
CA ARG A 78 -2.28 9.10 20.31
C ARG A 78 -2.05 8.02 21.36
N ASP A 79 -2.70 6.87 21.22
CA ASP A 79 -2.55 5.76 22.18
C ASP A 79 -1.14 5.17 22.16
N ILE A 80 -0.53 5.03 20.98
CA ILE A 80 0.87 4.60 20.86
C ILE A 80 1.80 5.60 21.56
N ASN A 81 1.61 6.90 21.31
CA ASN A 81 2.46 7.94 21.90
C ASN A 81 2.31 7.99 23.42
N TYR A 82 1.08 7.85 23.94
CA TYR A 82 0.83 7.84 25.39
C TYR A 82 1.51 6.65 26.07
N ASN A 83 1.40 5.45 25.49
CA ASN A 83 2.07 4.26 25.99
C ASN A 83 3.60 4.35 25.90
N TYR A 84 4.12 5.01 24.87
CA TYR A 84 5.57 5.20 24.72
C TYR A 84 6.12 6.17 25.77
N VAL A 85 5.43 7.29 26.01
CA VAL A 85 5.78 8.26 27.05
C VAL A 85 5.68 7.64 28.44
N HIS A 86 4.64 6.84 28.71
CA HIS A 86 4.48 6.19 30.01
C HIS A 86 5.62 5.20 30.29
N ASN A 87 5.96 4.33 29.32
CA ASN A 87 7.09 3.41 29.45
C ASN A 87 8.45 4.10 29.56
N PHE A 88 8.59 5.33 29.05
CA PHE A 88 9.82 6.11 29.17
C PHE A 88 9.95 6.80 30.54
N LEU A 89 8.83 7.07 31.23
CA LEU A 89 8.81 7.67 32.57
C LEU A 89 8.88 6.63 33.69
N ASP A 90 8.63 5.36 33.39
CA ASP A 90 8.73 4.23 34.33
C ASP A 90 10.15 3.59 34.37
N TYR A 91 11.13 4.17 33.66
CA TYR A 91 12.56 3.80 33.66
C TYR A 91 13.42 4.86 34.33
#